data_AF-A0A6C0C6Q0-F1
#
_entry.id   AF-A0A6C0C6Q0-F1
#
_cell.length_a   1.000
_cell.length_b   1.000
_cell.length_c   1.000
_cell.angle_alpha   90.00
_cell.angle_beta   90.00
_cell.angle_gamma   90.00
#
_symmetry.space_group_name_H-M   'P 1'
#
loop_
_entity.id
_entity.type
_entity.pdbx_description
1 polymer ?
#
loop_
_entity_poly.entity_id
_entity_poly.type
_entity_poly.pdbx_seq_one_letter_code
_entity_poly.pdbx_strand_id
1 'polypeptide(L)'
;MKSGLKCVINACIFAVILNLVLPRLFTMNLTDEEKKPKGCPSKMSMKSQIMHMLYHHSRAPISTSLILVIFVSLSITLGYNFKILR
;
A
#
# COMPACT_ATOMS: atom_id res chain seq x y z
N MET A 1 -19.28 15.72 -12.28
CA MET A 1 -18.43 15.06 -11.26
C MET A 1 -19.04 13.82 -10.58
N LYS A 2 -20.35 13.52 -10.67
CA LYS A 2 -20.94 12.35 -9.98
C LYS A 2 -20.33 11.00 -10.38
N SER A 3 -19.89 10.81 -11.63
CA SER A 3 -19.18 9.60 -12.07
C SER A 3 -17.75 9.52 -11.53
N GLY A 4 -17.01 10.63 -11.52
CA GLY A 4 -15.65 10.72 -10.98
C GLY A 4 -15.59 10.44 -9.47
N LEU A 5 -16.56 10.95 -8.70
CA LEU A 5 -16.62 10.69 -7.25
C LEU A 5 -16.84 9.20 -6.94
N LYS A 6 -17.73 8.52 -7.68
CA LYS A 6 -17.93 7.07 -7.54
C LYS A 6 -16.65 6.29 -7.86
N CYS A 7 -15.91 6.71 -8.90
CA CYS A 7 -14.63 6.10 -9.25
C CYS A 7 -13.60 6.26 -8.12
N VAL A 8 -13.45 7.47 -7.58
CA VAL A 8 -12.54 7.76 -6.45
C VAL A 8 -12.90 6.91 -5.24
N ILE A 9 -14.16 6.91 -4.82
CA ILE A 9 -14.61 6.14 -3.64
C ILE A 9 -14.36 4.64 -3.85
N ASN A 10 -14.70 4.10 -5.03
CA ASN A 10 -14.49 2.68 -5.32
C ASN A 10 -12.99 2.32 -5.29
N ALA A 11 -12.13 3.16 -5.89
CA ALA A 11 -10.69 2.95 -5.87
C ALA A 11 -10.12 3.01 -4.45
N CYS A 12 -10.57 3.94 -3.60
CA CYS A 12 -10.18 4.01 -2.20
C CYS A 12 -10.60 2.76 -1.42
N ILE A 13 -11.81 2.24 -1.64
CA ILE A 13 -12.28 0.99 -1.01
C ILE A 13 -11.36 -0.18 -1.39
N PHE A 14 -11.09 -0.37 -2.69
CA PHE A 14 -10.19 -1.43 -3.13
C PHE A 14 -8.76 -1.24 -2.62
N ALA A 15 -8.25 -0.01 -2.57
CA ALA A 15 -6.92 0.28 -2.03
C ALA A 15 -6.81 -0.11 -0.55
N VAL A 16 -7.82 0.20 0.27
CA VAL A 16 -7.86 -0.20 1.67
C VAL A 16 -7.95 -1.72 1.82
N ILE A 17 -8.81 -2.38 1.04
CA ILE A 17 -8.92 -3.85 1.05
C ILE A 17 -7.57 -4.49 0.73
N LEU A 18 -6.91 -4.04 -0.35
CA LEU A 18 -5.60 -4.56 -0.74
C LEU A 18 -4.54 -4.32 0.33
N ASN A 19 -4.53 -3.14 0.96
CA ASN A 19 -3.60 -2.80 2.03
C ASN A 19 -3.78 -3.66 3.29
N LEU A 20 -5.00 -4.16 3.56
CA LEU A 20 -5.26 -5.02 4.71
C LEU A 20 -5.05 -6.50 4.39
N VAL A 21 -5.40 -6.93 3.17
CA VAL A 21 -5.39 -8.34 2.76
C VAL A 21 -4.00 -8.78 2.32
N LEU A 22 -3.32 -8.01 1.46
CA LEU A 22 -2.02 -8.41 0.92
C LEU A 22 -0.99 -8.67 2.02
N PRO A 23 -0.77 -7.75 2.99
CA PRO A 23 0.23 -8.01 4.03
C PRO A 23 -0.11 -9.24 4.86
N ARG A 24 -1.40 -9.53 5.12
CA ARG A 24 -1.79 -10.75 5.84
C ARG A 24 -1.46 -12.02 5.07
N LEU A 25 -1.70 -12.05 3.76
CA LEU A 25 -1.38 -13.21 2.92
C LEU A 25 0.14 -13.45 2.88
N PHE A 26 0.94 -12.40 2.73
CA PHE A 26 2.39 -12.53 2.63
C PHE A 26 3.05 -12.82 3.98
N THR A 27 2.56 -12.24 5.07
CA THR A 27 3.15 -12.40 6.42
C THR A 27 2.99 -13.78 7.04
N MET A 28 2.12 -14.63 6.50
CA MET A 28 1.99 -16.03 6.94
C MET A 28 3.27 -16.85 6.71
N ASN A 29 4.04 -16.53 5.66
CA ASN A 29 5.20 -17.32 5.24
C ASN A 29 6.55 -16.62 5.51
N LEU A 30 6.56 -15.58 6.36
CA LEU A 30 7.77 -14.82 6.63
C LEU A 30 8.72 -15.56 7.57
N THR A 31 9.99 -15.59 7.19
CA THR A 31 11.11 -16.02 8.03
C THR A 31 11.37 -15.01 9.16
N ASP A 32 12.01 -15.44 10.24
CA ASP A 32 12.28 -14.54 11.37
C ASP A 32 13.23 -13.39 11.02
N GLU A 33 14.12 -13.59 10.05
CA GLU A 33 14.99 -12.53 9.53
C GLU A 33 14.21 -11.46 8.75
N GLU A 34 13.14 -11.84 8.03
CA GLU A 34 12.24 -10.89 7.36
C GLU A 34 11.36 -10.14 8.34
N LYS A 35 10.97 -10.77 9.46
CA LYS A 35 10.19 -10.10 10.53
C LYS A 35 11.06 -9.11 11.31
N LYS A 36 12.29 -9.52 11.63
CA LYS A 36 13.22 -8.73 12.45
C LYS A 36 14.65 -8.95 11.96
N PRO A 37 15.12 -8.15 10.99
CA PRO A 37 16.48 -8.25 10.50
C PRO A 37 17.47 -7.95 11.63
N LYS A 38 18.52 -8.78 11.74
CA LYS A 38 19.59 -8.61 12.75
C LYS A 38 20.55 -7.45 12.43
N GLY A 39 20.40 -6.81 11.25
CA GLY A 39 21.23 -5.70 10.77
C GLY A 39 20.45 -4.74 9.88
N CYS A 40 21.14 -3.94 9.05
CA CYS A 40 20.49 -2.98 8.16
C CYS A 40 19.59 -3.68 7.12
N PRO A 41 18.28 -3.37 7.05
CA PRO A 41 17.36 -3.95 6.06
C PRO A 41 17.81 -3.72 4.61
N SER A 42 18.53 -2.62 4.35
CA SER A 42 19.09 -2.28 3.03
C SER A 42 20.17 -3.25 2.54
N LYS A 43 20.69 -4.13 3.39
CA LYS A 43 21.65 -5.19 3.02
C LYS A 43 20.97 -6.52 2.67
N MET A 44 19.65 -6.62 2.84
CA MET A 44 18.89 -7.81 2.49
C MET A 44 18.68 -7.90 0.98
N SER A 45 18.37 -9.09 0.47
CA SER A 45 17.94 -9.24 -0.92
C SER A 45 16.64 -8.45 -1.15
N MET A 46 16.44 -7.94 -2.37
CA MET A 46 15.26 -7.13 -2.72
C MET A 46 13.93 -7.81 -2.34
N LYS A 47 13.84 -9.13 -2.53
CA LYS A 47 12.67 -9.94 -2.12
C LYS A 47 12.43 -9.85 -0.61
N SER A 48 13.48 -10.06 0.18
CA SER A 48 13.40 -10.04 1.64
C SER A 48 13.13 -8.64 2.17
N GLN A 49 13.66 -7.60 1.50
CA GLN A 49 13.34 -6.21 1.80
C GLN A 49 11.85 -5.88 1.55
N ILE A 50 11.28 -6.36 0.44
CA ILE A 50 9.84 -6.20 0.15
C ILE A 50 9.01 -6.89 1.24
N MET A 51 9.35 -8.13 1.61
CA MET A 51 8.65 -8.88 2.66
C MET A 51 8.72 -8.17 4.02
N HIS A 52 9.90 -7.68 4.39
CA HIS A 52 10.09 -6.89 5.62
C HIS A 52 9.24 -5.62 5.61
N MET A 53 9.21 -4.90 4.49
CA MET A 53 8.41 -3.67 4.35
C MET A 53 6.91 -3.94 4.41
N LEU A 54 6.42 -5.04 3.81
CA LEU A 54 5.03 -5.47 3.93
C LEU A 54 4.67 -5.82 5.38
N TYR A 55 5.56 -6.54 6.07
CA TYR A 55 5.37 -6.87 7.49
C TYR A 55 5.35 -5.61 8.37
N HIS A 56 6.28 -4.69 8.14
CA HIS A 56 6.29 -3.40 8.84
C HIS A 56 5.00 -2.60 8.58
N HIS A 57 4.51 -2.56 7.34
CA HIS A 57 3.24 -1.91 7.00
C HIS A 57 2.04 -2.58 7.68
N SER A 58 2.07 -3.91 7.85
CA SER A 58 1.00 -4.65 8.54
C SER A 58 0.85 -4.28 10.02
N ARG A 59 1.88 -3.71 10.66
CA ARG A 59 1.85 -3.27 12.08
C ARG A 59 1.11 -1.96 12.30
N ALA A 60 0.96 -1.13 11.26
CA ALA A 60 0.26 0.16 11.33
C ALA A 60 -0.89 0.24 10.30
N PRO A 61 -1.84 -0.71 10.30
CA PRO A 61 -2.80 -0.88 9.22
C PRO A 61 -3.76 0.31 9.05
N ILE A 62 -4.06 1.03 10.14
CA ILE A 62 -4.95 2.20 10.11
C ILE A 62 -4.24 3.38 9.46
N SER A 63 -3.04 3.72 9.93
CA SER A 63 -2.25 4.84 9.42
C SER A 63 -1.88 4.66 7.94
N THR A 64 -1.47 3.45 7.55
CA THR A 64 -1.14 3.14 6.15
C THR A 64 -2.36 3.21 5.24
N SER A 65 -3.52 2.75 5.71
CA SER A 65 -4.79 2.86 4.96
C SER A 65 -5.21 4.31 4.76
N LEU A 66 -5.05 5.16 5.78
CA LEU A 66 -5.37 6.59 5.68
C LEU A 66 -4.50 7.29 4.62
N ILE A 67 -3.18 7.03 4.65
CA ILE A 67 -2.25 7.57 3.65
C ILE A 67 -2.65 7.10 2.25
N LEU A 68 -2.98 5.83 2.07
CA LEU A 68 -3.42 5.31 0.78
C LEU A 68 -4.70 5.95 0.26
N VAL A 69 -5.70 6.20 1.13
CA VAL A 69 -6.93 6.90 0.74
C VAL A 69 -6.60 8.30 0.21
N ILE A 70 -5.72 9.02 0.90
CA ILE A 70 -5.28 10.37 0.48
C ILE A 70 -4.56 10.29 -0.88
N PHE A 71 -3.58 9.40 -1.01
CA PHE A 71 -2.81 9.23 -2.25
C PHE A 71 -3.70 8.85 -3.43
N VAL A 72 -4.54 7.83 -3.29
CA VAL A 72 -5.42 7.35 -4.37
C VAL A 72 -6.44 8.41 -4.77
N SER A 73 -7.04 9.11 -3.79
CA SER A 73 -7.98 10.20 -4.06
C SER A 73 -7.32 11.33 -4.84
N LEU A 74 -6.12 11.75 -4.42
CA LEU A 74 -5.35 12.80 -5.09
C LEU A 74 -4.92 12.37 -6.49
N SER A 75 -4.36 11.18 -6.66
CA SER A 75 -3.91 10.68 -7.97
C SER A 75 -5.04 10.67 -9.00
N ILE A 76 -6.22 10.15 -8.62
CA ILE A 76 -7.37 10.09 -9.52
C ILE A 76 -7.91 11.50 -9.80
N THR A 77 -8.04 12.34 -8.77
CA THR A 77 -8.53 13.72 -8.92
C THR A 77 -7.61 14.54 -9.83
N LEU A 78 -6.29 14.47 -9.62
CA LEU A 78 -5.31 15.15 -10.45
C LEU A 78 -5.31 14.61 -11.87
N GLY A 79 -5.41 13.29 -12.05
CA GLY A 79 -5.53 12.66 -13.38
C GLY A 79 -6.72 13.19 -14.18
N TYR A 80 -7.89 13.35 -13.54
CA TYR A 80 -9.06 13.94 -14.20
C TYR A 80 -8.92 15.42 -14.54
N ASN A 81 -8.22 16.19 -13.70
CA ASN A 81 -8.07 17.65 -13.87
C ASN A 81 -6.97 18.01 -14.87
N PHE A 82 -5.82 17.33 -14.82
CA PHE A 82 -4.64 17.73 -15.58
C PHE A 82 -4.44 16.96 -16.90
N LYS A 83 -5.12 15.82 -17.10
CA LYS A 83 -5.09 14.98 -18.34
C LYS A 83 -3.74 15.04 -19.08
N ILE A 84 -2.65 14.77 -18.35
CA ILE A 84 -1.27 14.96 -18.83
C ILE A 84 -0.98 14.05 -20.04
N LEU A 85 -1.58 12.87 -20.06
CA LEU A 85 -1.54 11.94 -21.17
C LEU A 85 -2.91 11.98 -21.85
N ARG A 86 -2.91 12.24 -23.16
CA ARG A 86 -4.10 12.49 -23.98
C ARG A 86 -4.43 11.30 -24.86
#